data_AF-A0A919HDW8-F1
#
_entry.id   AF-A0A919HDW8-F1
#
_cell.length_a   1.000
_cell.length_b   1.000
_cell.length_c   1.000
_cell.angle_alpha   90.00
_cell.angle_beta   90.00
_cell.angle_gamma   90.00
#
_symmetry.space_group_name_H-M   'P 1'
#
loop_
_entity.id
_entity.type
_entity.pdbx_description
1 polymer ?
#
loop_
_entity_poly.entity_id
_entity_poly.type
_entity_poly.pdbx_seq_one_letter_code
_entity_poly.pdbx_strand_id
1 'polypeptide(L)'
;MLAAAAGASALAVLGLPALSVPAGATGAAGSGAAEVTGVSEVTGVSEVTGVSGAPAGGQCGTGQLCLWKKPQFEGARQVYELSGIPIESCVPLPKSGTAQSLANRTGRPVTTYQSEECAETGEFETYPGDGTWTPESPYLVRAFKVWER
;
A
#
# COMPACT_ATOMS: atom_id res chain seq x y z
N MET A 1 35.25 -22.11 -24.16
CA MET A 1 36.66 -21.71 -23.97
C MET A 1 36.65 -20.32 -23.32
N LEU A 2 37.11 -20.25 -22.04
CA LEU A 2 37.72 -19.13 -21.30
C LEU A 2 37.19 -17.67 -21.47
N ALA A 3 37.07 -16.80 -20.47
CA ALA A 3 37.44 -16.82 -19.05
C ALA A 3 36.73 -15.65 -18.31
N ALA A 4 36.68 -15.79 -16.98
CA ALA A 4 36.16 -14.83 -16.01
C ALA A 4 37.08 -13.62 -15.76
N ALA A 5 36.51 -12.54 -15.20
CA ALA A 5 37.26 -11.62 -14.32
C ALA A 5 36.35 -11.11 -13.19
N ALA A 6 36.67 -11.55 -11.98
CA ALA A 6 36.08 -11.12 -10.73
C ALA A 6 36.72 -9.80 -10.26
N GLY A 7 35.90 -8.87 -9.78
CA GLY A 7 36.36 -7.66 -9.10
C GLY A 7 35.84 -7.63 -7.67
N ALA A 8 36.64 -8.10 -6.72
CA ALA A 8 36.41 -7.97 -5.29
C ALA A 8 37.01 -6.64 -4.81
N SER A 9 36.23 -5.83 -4.09
CA SER A 9 36.75 -4.68 -3.33
C SER A 9 36.38 -4.86 -1.86
N ALA A 10 37.42 -4.82 -1.03
CA ALA A 10 37.40 -5.15 0.38
C ALA A 10 37.21 -3.92 1.28
N LEU A 11 36.40 -4.13 2.31
CA LEU A 11 36.56 -3.73 3.73
C LEU A 11 36.94 -2.27 4.08
N ALA A 12 36.05 -1.63 4.83
CA ALA A 12 36.44 -0.82 5.98
C ALA A 12 35.42 -1.03 7.12
N VAL A 13 35.88 -1.63 8.21
CA VAL A 13 35.17 -1.81 9.48
C VAL A 13 35.57 -0.64 10.39
N LEU A 14 34.60 0.12 10.89
CA LEU A 14 34.75 1.01 12.05
C LEU A 14 33.52 0.84 12.95
N GLY A 15 33.77 0.65 14.24
CA GLY A 15 32.83 0.09 15.21
C GLY A 15 31.94 1.10 15.97
N LEU A 16 30.90 0.51 16.58
CA LEU A 16 30.31 0.69 17.92
C LEU A 16 30.17 2.11 18.51
N PRO A 17 28.98 2.45 19.07
CA PRO A 17 28.60 1.84 20.35
C PRO A 17 27.13 1.41 20.52
N ALA A 18 26.95 0.46 21.44
CA ALA A 18 25.68 0.06 22.02
C ALA A 18 25.14 1.14 22.96
N LEU A 19 23.86 1.52 22.80
CA LEU A 19 23.11 2.27 23.81
C LEU A 19 21.79 1.54 24.14
N SER A 20 21.82 0.92 25.32
CA SER A 20 20.82 0.91 26.39
C SER A 20 19.33 0.78 26.06
N VAL A 21 18.79 -0.35 26.51
CA VAL A 21 17.37 -0.72 26.60
C VAL A 21 16.75 -0.15 27.88
N PRO A 22 15.60 0.54 27.84
CA PRO A 22 14.75 0.66 29.01
C PRO A 22 13.70 -0.47 29.04
N ALA A 23 13.68 -1.19 30.16
CA ALA A 23 12.62 -2.11 30.56
C ALA A 23 11.35 -1.31 30.93
N GLY A 24 10.25 -1.54 30.20
CA GLY A 24 8.92 -1.02 30.52
C GLY A 24 8.03 -2.13 31.09
N ALA A 25 7.56 -1.91 32.31
CA ALA A 25 6.85 -2.87 33.15
C ALA A 25 5.39 -3.13 32.71
N THR A 26 5.00 -4.39 32.89
CA THR A 26 3.69 -4.94 33.29
C THR A 26 2.47 -4.00 33.37
N GLY A 27 1.44 -4.32 32.58
CA GLY A 27 0.05 -3.92 32.79
C GLY A 27 -0.88 -5.13 32.63
N ALA A 28 -1.57 -5.49 33.72
CA ALA A 28 -2.43 -6.66 33.84
C ALA A 28 -3.90 -6.37 33.47
N ALA A 29 -4.56 -7.41 32.98
CA ALA A 29 -5.96 -7.81 33.15
C ALA A 29 -7.07 -6.74 33.17
N GLY A 30 -7.92 -6.81 32.13
CA GLY A 30 -9.33 -6.45 32.21
C GLY A 30 -10.18 -7.59 31.64
N SER A 31 -10.62 -8.50 32.51
CA SER A 31 -11.66 -9.49 32.21
C SER A 31 -13.01 -8.85 32.56
N GLY A 32 -13.86 -8.64 31.56
CA GLY A 32 -15.22 -8.15 31.72
C GLY A 32 -16.14 -8.91 30.78
N ALA A 33 -16.58 -10.09 31.22
CA ALA A 33 -17.74 -10.76 30.65
C ALA A 33 -18.99 -10.05 31.18
N ALA A 34 -19.73 -9.39 30.29
CA ALA A 34 -21.12 -9.00 30.53
C ALA A 34 -21.97 -9.77 29.54
N GLU A 35 -22.73 -10.73 30.07
CA GLU A 35 -23.78 -11.45 29.37
C GLU A 35 -24.93 -10.47 29.12
N VAL A 36 -25.34 -10.31 27.86
CA VAL A 36 -26.61 -9.65 27.51
C VAL A 36 -27.52 -10.66 26.85
N THR A 37 -28.44 -11.19 27.65
CA THR A 37 -29.62 -11.92 27.21
C THR A 37 -30.66 -10.90 26.77
N GLY A 38 -31.03 -10.89 25.48
CA GLY A 38 -32.07 -10.02 24.97
C GLY A 38 -32.28 -10.19 23.47
N VAL A 39 -33.09 -11.17 23.08
CA VAL A 39 -33.63 -11.28 21.72
C VAL A 39 -34.84 -10.33 21.59
N SER A 40 -34.80 -9.46 20.59
CA SER A 40 -35.98 -8.83 20.03
C SER A 40 -35.74 -8.65 18.54
N GLU A 41 -36.64 -9.24 17.75
CA GLU A 41 -36.65 -9.16 16.30
C GLU A 41 -36.67 -7.70 15.85
N VAL A 42 -35.75 -7.32 14.97
CA VAL A 42 -35.87 -6.11 14.14
C VAL A 42 -35.86 -6.54 12.68
N THR A 43 -37.03 -6.38 12.08
CA THR A 43 -37.24 -6.38 10.63
C THR A 43 -36.51 -5.18 10.03
N GLY A 44 -35.56 -5.47 9.14
CA GLY A 44 -35.16 -4.62 8.02
C GLY A 44 -34.52 -3.27 8.32
N VAL A 45 -33.20 -3.18 8.14
CA VAL A 45 -32.60 -2.08 7.38
C VAL A 45 -31.33 -2.58 6.69
N SER A 46 -31.32 -2.46 5.35
CA SER A 46 -30.11 -2.53 4.56
C SER A 46 -29.33 -1.24 4.77
N GLU A 47 -28.51 -1.19 5.81
CA GLU A 47 -27.43 -0.23 5.90
C GLU A 47 -26.13 -0.96 5.63
N VAL A 48 -25.71 -0.94 4.37
CA VAL A 48 -24.28 -1.08 4.05
C VAL A 48 -23.63 0.20 4.55
N THR A 49 -23.27 0.24 5.83
CA THR A 49 -22.26 1.19 6.29
C THR A 49 -20.97 0.81 5.61
N GLY A 50 -20.75 1.38 4.42
CA GLY A 50 -19.45 1.41 3.79
C GLY A 50 -18.51 2.08 4.78
N VAL A 51 -17.64 1.29 5.41
CA VAL A 51 -16.50 1.81 6.16
C VAL A 51 -15.54 2.46 5.18
N SER A 52 -15.86 3.67 4.72
CA SER A 52 -14.87 4.60 4.17
C SER A 52 -14.18 5.32 5.34
N GLY A 53 -13.63 4.53 6.27
CA GLY A 53 -12.65 5.00 7.21
C GLY A 53 -11.30 4.87 6.53
N ALA A 54 -10.71 5.98 6.09
CA ALA A 54 -9.33 5.96 5.60
C ALA A 54 -8.45 5.30 6.69
N PRO A 55 -7.77 4.19 6.37
CA PRO A 55 -7.00 3.42 7.34
C PRO A 55 -5.88 4.28 7.93
N ALA A 56 -5.54 4.03 9.19
CA ALA A 56 -4.54 4.77 9.96
C ALA A 56 -3.09 4.68 9.39
N GLY A 57 -2.88 4.03 8.24
CA GLY A 57 -1.58 3.79 7.60
C GLY A 57 -1.06 4.88 6.66
N GLY A 58 -1.76 6.00 6.50
CA GLY A 58 -1.15 7.20 5.93
C GLY A 58 -2.12 8.09 5.19
N GLN A 59 -2.04 9.39 5.46
CA GLN A 59 -2.88 10.38 4.79
C GLN A 59 -2.56 10.37 3.28
N CYS A 60 -3.44 9.82 2.46
CA CYS A 60 -3.42 10.05 1.01
C CYS A 60 -4.33 11.25 0.74
N GLY A 61 -3.81 12.32 0.14
CA GLY A 61 -4.55 13.53 -0.15
C GLY A 61 -5.54 13.38 -1.32
N THR A 62 -6.47 14.32 -1.45
CA THR A 62 -7.29 14.43 -2.66
C THR A 62 -6.39 14.82 -3.85
N GLY A 63 -6.61 14.21 -5.02
CA GLY A 63 -5.77 14.41 -6.21
C GLY A 63 -4.56 13.46 -6.29
N GLN A 64 -4.40 12.56 -5.32
CA GLN A 64 -3.21 11.72 -5.19
C GLN A 64 -3.49 10.24 -5.47
N LEU A 65 -2.50 9.58 -6.03
CA LEU A 65 -2.34 8.13 -5.98
C LEU A 65 -1.25 7.83 -4.95
N CYS A 66 -1.60 7.05 -3.93
CA CYS A 66 -0.65 6.61 -2.92
C CYS A 66 -0.43 5.11 -3.03
N LEU A 67 0.84 4.70 -3.01
CA LEU A 67 1.29 3.32 -3.16
C LEU A 67 2.18 2.97 -1.97
N TRP A 68 1.88 1.86 -1.30
CA TRP A 68 2.62 1.39 -0.14
C TRP A 68 3.26 0.04 -0.43
N LYS A 69 4.50 -0.12 0.03
CA LYS A 69 5.30 -1.32 -0.22
C LYS A 69 4.72 -2.59 0.39
N LYS A 70 3.99 -2.48 1.50
CA LYS A 70 3.38 -3.61 2.21
C LYS A 70 1.85 -3.55 2.15
N PRO A 71 1.14 -4.63 2.51
CA PRO A 71 -0.30 -4.61 2.67
C PRO A 71 -0.69 -3.70 3.83
N GLN A 72 -1.99 -3.45 3.97
CA GLN A 72 -2.57 -2.65 5.05
C GLN A 72 -1.98 -1.23 5.16
N PHE A 73 -1.53 -0.67 4.02
CA PHE A 73 -1.00 0.69 3.93
C PHE A 73 0.26 0.90 4.78
N GLU A 74 1.13 -0.10 4.82
CA GLU A 74 2.35 -0.07 5.63
C GLU A 74 3.64 0.11 4.80
N GLY A 75 4.72 0.48 5.50
CA GLY A 75 6.06 0.56 4.94
C GLY A 75 6.32 1.82 4.13
N ALA A 76 7.25 1.73 3.18
CA ALA A 76 7.61 2.86 2.33
C ALA A 76 6.41 3.27 1.47
N ARG A 77 6.07 4.55 1.53
CA ARG A 77 4.96 5.15 0.78
C ARG A 77 5.48 6.03 -0.34
N GLN A 78 4.92 5.84 -1.52
CA GLN A 78 5.13 6.68 -2.70
C GLN A 78 3.84 7.43 -2.99
N VAL A 79 3.95 8.72 -3.24
CA VAL A 79 2.80 9.60 -3.53
C VAL A 79 3.01 10.20 -4.90
N TYR A 80 1.98 10.09 -5.74
CA TYR A 80 1.95 10.65 -7.08
C TYR A 80 0.77 11.60 -7.20
N GLU A 81 1.06 12.87 -7.49
CA GLU A 81 0.06 13.90 -7.77
C GLU A 81 -0.41 13.79 -9.21
N LEU A 82 -1.72 13.89 -9.46
CA LEU A 82 -2.28 13.84 -10.81
C LEU A 82 -1.63 14.85 -11.77
N SER A 83 -1.28 16.05 -11.28
CA SER A 83 -0.62 17.10 -12.07
C SER A 83 0.79 16.73 -12.55
N GLY A 84 1.46 15.79 -11.87
CA GLY A 84 2.80 15.32 -12.22
C GLY A 84 2.82 14.00 -12.98
N ILE A 85 1.66 13.41 -13.24
CA ILE A 85 1.52 12.12 -13.91
C ILE A 85 1.01 12.32 -15.34
N PRO A 86 1.68 11.76 -16.35
CA PRO A 86 1.13 11.77 -17.71
C PRO A 86 -0.11 10.87 -17.80
N ILE A 87 -1.15 11.40 -18.45
CA ILE A 87 -2.40 10.67 -18.71
C ILE A 87 -2.19 9.63 -19.80
N GLU A 88 -2.82 8.45 -19.64
CA GLU A 88 -2.78 7.31 -20.58
C GLU A 88 -1.38 6.78 -20.92
N SER A 89 -0.34 7.29 -20.26
CA SER A 89 1.04 6.82 -20.38
C SER A 89 1.38 5.88 -19.23
N CYS A 90 2.20 4.86 -19.54
CA CYS A 90 2.72 3.97 -18.52
C CYS A 90 3.72 4.70 -17.63
N VAL A 91 3.56 4.58 -16.32
CA VAL A 91 4.50 5.10 -15.33
C VAL A 91 5.07 3.92 -14.54
N PRO A 92 6.33 3.53 -14.78
CA PRO A 92 6.98 2.51 -13.97
C PRO A 92 7.28 3.05 -12.58
N LEU A 93 7.16 2.19 -11.57
CA LEU A 93 7.72 2.48 -10.27
C LEU A 93 9.26 2.45 -10.37
N PRO A 94 9.97 3.20 -9.50
CA PRO A 94 11.43 3.12 -9.42
C PRO A 94 11.86 1.68 -9.17
N LYS A 95 13.08 1.29 -9.58
CA LYS A 95 13.53 -0.12 -9.61
C LYS A 95 13.46 -0.90 -8.27
N SER A 96 13.38 -0.22 -7.14
CA SER A 96 13.18 -0.82 -5.80
C SER A 96 11.77 -0.65 -5.23
N GLY A 97 10.92 0.09 -5.96
CA GLY A 97 9.54 0.40 -5.66
C GLY A 97 8.63 -0.67 -6.24
N THR A 98 8.07 -1.47 -5.35
CA THR A 98 6.87 -2.26 -5.61
C THR A 98 5.84 -1.84 -4.58
N ALA A 99 4.56 -2.02 -4.90
CA ALA A 99 3.48 -1.77 -3.96
C ALA A 99 2.58 -3.00 -3.80
N GLN A 100 2.09 -3.18 -2.58
CA GLN A 100 1.13 -4.23 -2.20
C GLN A 100 -0.18 -3.65 -1.68
N SER A 101 -0.25 -2.35 -1.42
CA SER A 101 -1.52 -1.67 -1.13
C SER A 101 -1.53 -0.27 -1.73
N LEU A 102 -2.72 0.25 -2.01
CA LEU A 102 -2.87 1.52 -2.71
C LEU A 102 -4.15 2.27 -2.35
N ALA A 103 -4.12 3.58 -2.56
CA ALA A 103 -5.29 4.44 -2.48
C ALA A 103 -5.37 5.31 -3.73
N ASN A 104 -6.45 5.20 -4.49
CA ASN A 104 -6.72 6.04 -5.64
C ASN A 104 -7.66 7.18 -5.25
N ARG A 105 -7.08 8.34 -4.92
CA ARG A 105 -7.79 9.58 -4.65
C ARG A 105 -7.59 10.62 -5.76
N THR A 106 -7.13 10.19 -6.94
CA THR A 106 -6.83 11.09 -8.06
C THR A 106 -8.08 11.70 -8.68
N GLY A 107 -9.26 11.14 -8.43
CA GLY A 107 -10.48 11.49 -9.15
C GLY A 107 -10.59 10.83 -10.52
N ARG A 108 -9.65 9.96 -10.91
CA ARG A 108 -9.64 9.31 -12.22
C ARG A 108 -9.42 7.80 -12.08
N PRO A 109 -9.89 6.96 -13.02
CA PRO A 109 -9.56 5.55 -13.00
C PRO A 109 -8.04 5.35 -13.11
N VAL A 110 -7.49 4.44 -12.31
CA VAL A 110 -6.07 4.08 -12.33
C VAL A 110 -5.96 2.58 -12.52
N THR A 111 -5.24 2.14 -13.54
CA THR A 111 -4.88 0.73 -13.71
C THR A 111 -3.49 0.49 -13.16
N THR A 112 -3.33 -0.51 -12.31
CA THR A 112 -2.02 -1.01 -11.88
C THR A 112 -1.65 -2.27 -12.63
N TYR A 113 -0.36 -2.52 -12.75
CA TYR A 113 0.19 -3.63 -13.52
C TYR A 113 1.26 -4.38 -12.72
N GLN A 114 1.29 -5.70 -12.89
CA GLN A 114 2.40 -6.56 -12.47
C GLN A 114 3.63 -6.40 -13.39
N SER A 115 3.48 -5.83 -14.58
CA SER A 115 4.57 -5.49 -15.48
C SER A 115 5.11 -4.09 -15.22
N GLU A 116 6.41 -3.86 -15.39
CA GLU A 116 7.02 -2.52 -15.40
C GLU A 116 6.68 -1.72 -16.66
N GLU A 117 6.25 -2.40 -17.72
CA GLU A 117 6.00 -1.83 -19.04
C GLU A 117 4.49 -1.64 -19.29
N CYS A 118 3.66 -1.82 -18.27
CA CYS A 118 2.20 -1.85 -18.38
C CYS A 118 1.69 -2.86 -19.42
N ALA A 119 2.37 -4.00 -19.54
CA ALA A 119 1.98 -5.08 -20.43
C ALA A 119 0.72 -5.81 -19.94
N GLU A 120 -0.24 -6.00 -20.82
CA GLU A 120 -1.53 -6.67 -20.54
C GLU A 120 -1.43 -8.21 -20.55
N THR A 121 -0.27 -8.75 -20.89
CA THR A 121 0.01 -10.20 -20.80
C THR A 121 0.22 -10.64 -19.35
N GLY A 122 0.54 -9.71 -18.45
CA GLY A 122 0.60 -9.95 -17.00
C GLY A 122 -0.68 -9.52 -16.30
N GLU A 123 -0.73 -9.64 -14.97
CA GLU A 123 -1.90 -9.21 -14.21
C GLU A 123 -2.02 -7.69 -14.13
N PHE A 124 -3.26 -7.20 -14.23
CA PHE A 124 -3.60 -5.80 -14.08
C PHE A 124 -5.02 -5.65 -13.52
N GLU A 125 -5.28 -4.53 -12.84
CA GLU A 125 -6.56 -4.23 -12.22
C GLU A 125 -6.80 -2.72 -12.27
N THR A 126 -8.04 -2.33 -12.54
CA THR A 126 -8.43 -0.91 -12.65
C THR A 126 -9.23 -0.49 -11.44
N TYR A 127 -8.73 0.51 -10.72
CA TYR A 127 -9.34 1.09 -9.53
C TYR A 127 -10.08 2.38 -9.87
N PRO A 128 -11.34 2.52 -9.48
CA PRO A 128 -12.09 3.75 -9.71
C PRO A 128 -11.50 4.94 -8.93
N GLY A 129 -11.70 6.14 -9.47
CA GLY A 129 -11.10 7.39 -8.99
C GLY A 129 -11.81 8.03 -7.81
N ASP A 130 -12.93 7.47 -7.36
CA ASP A 130 -13.84 8.03 -6.37
C ASP A 130 -13.32 7.96 -4.92
N GLY A 131 -12.03 7.65 -4.74
CA GLY A 131 -11.39 7.50 -3.43
C GLY A 131 -11.22 6.05 -2.98
N THR A 132 -10.96 5.12 -3.90
CA THR A 132 -10.79 3.69 -3.60
C THR A 132 -9.57 3.44 -2.71
N TRP A 133 -9.74 2.59 -1.68
CA TRP A 133 -8.66 2.10 -0.82
C TRP A 133 -8.57 0.57 -0.94
N THR A 134 -7.43 0.08 -1.42
CA THR A 134 -7.17 -1.35 -1.61
C THR A 134 -6.11 -1.78 -0.59
N PRO A 135 -6.50 -2.48 0.48
CA PRO A 135 -5.59 -2.85 1.57
C PRO A 135 -4.58 -3.92 1.15
N GLU A 136 -4.88 -4.70 0.12
CA GLU A 136 -3.96 -5.68 -0.45
C GLU A 136 -4.28 -5.90 -1.92
N SER A 137 -3.28 -5.71 -2.78
CA SER A 137 -3.34 -6.03 -4.20
C SER A 137 -3.04 -7.52 -4.40
N PRO A 138 -3.73 -8.22 -5.33
CA PRO A 138 -3.48 -9.64 -5.60
C PRO A 138 -2.08 -9.90 -6.18
N TYR A 139 -1.40 -8.86 -6.69
CA TYR A 139 -0.04 -8.92 -7.22
C TYR A 139 0.80 -7.72 -6.77
N LEU A 140 2.13 -7.83 -6.92
CA LEU A 140 3.05 -6.71 -6.75
C LEU A 140 2.86 -5.69 -7.87
N VAL A 141 2.42 -4.50 -7.53
CA VAL A 141 2.32 -3.38 -8.47
C VAL A 141 3.71 -2.89 -8.82
N ARG A 142 4.03 -2.85 -10.11
CA ARG A 142 5.32 -2.39 -10.66
C ARG A 142 5.19 -1.20 -11.62
N ALA A 143 4.00 -0.99 -12.18
CA ALA A 143 3.67 0.21 -12.94
C ALA A 143 2.20 0.56 -12.78
N PHE A 144 1.83 1.76 -13.19
CA PHE A 144 0.45 2.20 -13.26
C PHE A 144 0.20 3.10 -14.47
N LYS A 145 -1.08 3.27 -14.82
CA LYS A 145 -1.57 4.19 -15.86
C LYS A 145 -2.83 4.88 -15.34
N VAL A 146 -2.95 6.19 -15.59
CA VAL A 146 -4.12 6.98 -15.19
C VAL A 146 -4.96 7.33 -16.42
N TRP A 147 -6.23 6.96 -16.40
CA TRP A 147 -7.15 7.09 -17.53
C TRP A 147 -8.05 8.31 -17.44
N GLU A 148 -8.53 8.76 -18.59
CA GLU A 148 -9.59 9.76 -18.68
C GLU A 148 -10.84 9.40 -17.87
N ARG A 149 -11.61 10.42 -17.51
CA ARG A 149 -12.83 10.25 -16.74
C ARG A 149 -13.97 9.83 -17.65
#